data_AF-A0A838JA63-F1
#
_entry.id   AF-A0A838JA63-F1
#
_cell.length_a   1.000
_cell.length_b   1.000
_cell.length_c   1.000
_cell.angle_alpha   90.00
_cell.angle_beta   90.00
_cell.angle_gamma   90.00
#
_symmetry.space_group_name_H-M   'P 1'
#
loop_
_entity.id
_entity.type
_entity.pdbx_description
1 polymer ?
#
loop_
_entity_poly.entity_id
_entity_poly.type
_entity_poly.pdbx_seq_one_letter_code
_entity_poly.pdbx_strand_id
1 'polypeptide(L)' 'MPGELWQIQAALGELYLLTRQVEQAGEAFASAAMIIHELADRIQDEALQRGFLLAQQIHYVLER' A
#
# COMPACT_ATOMS: atom_id res chain seq x y z
N MET A 1 7.48 0.48 12.84
CA MET A 1 8.50 0.08 11.84
C MET A 1 7.99 0.43 10.43
N PRO A 2 8.82 0.54 9.38
CA PRO A 2 8.37 0.92 8.02
C PRO A 2 7.21 0.05 7.49
N GLY A 3 7.16 -1.22 7.91
CA GLY A 3 6.09 -2.16 7.56
C GLY A 3 4.68 -1.78 8.04
N GLU A 4 4.53 -0.90 9.03
CA GLU A 4 3.21 -0.46 9.52
C GLU A 4 2.76 0.83 8.82
N LEU A 5 3.69 1.58 8.23
CA LEU A 5 3.39 2.91 7.68
C LEU A 5 2.50 2.84 6.45
N TRP A 6 2.70 1.86 5.57
CA TRP A 6 1.80 1.65 4.42
C TRP A 6 0.39 1.25 4.87
N GLN A 7 0.25 0.51 5.97
CA GLN A 7 -1.05 0.10 6.51
C GLN A 7 -1.82 1.30 7.06
N ILE A 8 -1.12 2.23 7.72
CA ILE A 8 -1.71 3.49 8.20
C ILE A 8 -2.20 4.34 7.02
N GLN A 9 -1.38 4.47 5.97
CA GLN A 9 -1.76 5.22 4.76
C GLN A 9 -2.93 4.56 4.01
N ALA A 10 -2.96 3.23 3.91
CA ALA A 10 -4.08 2.50 3.33
C ALA A 10 -5.38 2.71 4.13
N ALA A 11 -5.32 2.61 5.47
CA ALA A 11 -6.46 2.88 6.34
C ALA A 11 -6.96 4.33 6.22
N LEU A 12 -6.04 5.29 6.06
CA LEU A 12 -6.38 6.68 5.80
C LEU A 12 -7.07 6.86 4.45
N GLY A 13 -6.58 6.18 3.40
CA GLY A 13 -7.23 6.15 2.09
C GLY A 13 -8.65 5.61 2.13
N GLU A 14 -8.89 4.54 2.90
CA GLU A 14 -10.24 4.01 3.11
C GLU A 14 -11.15 5.00 3.84
N LEU A 15 -10.64 5.66 4.88
CA LEU A 15 -11.39 6.69 5.61
C LEU A 15 -11.79 7.86 4.69
N TYR A 16 -10.90 8.28 3.79
CA TYR A 16 -11.19 9.31 2.81
C TYR A 16 -12.25 8.86 1.80
N LEU A 17 -12.22 7.60 1.33
CA LEU A 17 -13.29 7.07 0.47
C LEU A 17 -14.66 7.07 1.18
N LEU A 18 -14.71 6.66 2.44
CA LEU A 18 -15.95 6.67 3.24
C LEU A 18 -16.52 8.08 3.40
N THR A 19 -15.67 9.10 3.40
CA THR A 19 -16.05 10.51 3.51
C THR A 19 -16.16 11.22 2.15
N ARG A 20 -16.09 10.47 1.03
CA ARG A 20 -16.13 10.96 -0.36
C ARG A 20 -15.02 11.96 -0.73
N GLN A 21 -13.90 11.91 -0.01
CA GLN A 21 -12.69 12.68 -0.27
C GLN A 21 -11.78 11.93 -1.25
N VAL A 22 -12.20 11.86 -2.52
CA VAL A 22 -11.56 10.97 -3.52
C VAL A 22 -10.10 11.34 -3.81
N GLU A 23 -9.78 12.64 -3.86
CA GLU A 23 -8.42 13.11 -4.12
C GLU A 23 -7.47 12.70 -2.99
N GLN A 24 -7.86 12.97 -1.74
CA GLN A 24 -7.10 12.61 -0.55
C GLN A 24 -6.97 11.09 -0.38
N ALA A 25 -7.99 10.33 -0.79
CA ALA A 25 -7.91 8.87 -0.83
C ALA A 25 -6.82 8.41 -1.79
N GLY A 26 -6.78 8.95 -3.01
CA GLY A 26 -5.75 8.63 -4.00
C GLY A 26 -4.34 8.95 -3.49
N GLU A 27 -4.13 10.12 -2.88
CA GLU A 27 -2.84 10.50 -2.29
C GLU A 27 -2.37 9.54 -1.19
N ALA A 28 -3.30 9.10 -0.34
CA ALA A 28 -3.01 8.16 0.74
C ALA A 28 -2.66 6.76 0.19
N PHE A 29 -3.42 6.26 -0.80
CA PHE A 29 -3.09 4.99 -1.46
C PHE A 29 -1.78 5.06 -2.25
N ALA A 30 -1.48 6.16 -2.93
CA ALA A 30 -0.20 6.37 -3.61
C ALA A 30 0.99 6.36 -2.63
N SER A 31 0.82 7.00 -1.46
CA SER A 31 1.83 6.96 -0.39
C SER A 31 2.03 5.54 0.15
N ALA A 32 0.95 4.78 0.34
CA ALA A 32 1.03 3.38 0.76
C ALA A 32 1.75 2.51 -0.29
N ALA A 33 1.42 2.68 -1.58
CA ALA A 33 2.03 1.97 -2.68
C ALA A 33 3.54 2.23 -2.78
N MET A 34 3.98 3.47 -2.61
CA MET A 34 5.40 3.83 -2.59
C MET A 34 6.17 3.07 -1.50
N ILE A 35 5.61 3.00 -0.29
CA ILE A 35 6.23 2.28 0.84
C ILE A 35 6.25 0.76 0.58
N ILE A 36 5.18 0.20 0.02
CA ILE A 36 5.11 -1.21 -0.36
C ILE A 36 6.20 -1.56 -1.37
N HIS A 37 6.41 -0.72 -2.39
CA HIS A 37 7.48 -0.94 -3.36
C HIS A 37 8.86 -0.86 -2.72
N GLU A 38 9.12 0.11 -1.83
CA GLU A 38 10.39 0.19 -1.09
C GLU A 38 10.63 -1.06 -0.22
N LEU A 39 9.59 -1.60 0.40
CA LEU A 39 9.68 -2.85 1.16
C LEU A 39 9.95 -4.05 0.24
N ALA A 40 9.28 -4.12 -0.91
CA ALA A 40 9.48 -5.17 -1.89
C ALA A 40 10.90 -5.14 -2.46
N ASP A 41 11.48 -3.98 -2.74
CA ASP A 41 12.84 -3.83 -3.26
C ASP A 41 13.92 -4.30 -2.27
N ARG A 42 13.61 -4.33 -0.97
CA ARG A 42 14.49 -4.89 0.06
C ARG A 42 14.45 -6.42 0.13
N ILE A 43 13.47 -7.06 -0.52
CA ILE A 43 13.35 -8.52 -0.59
C ILE A 43 14.22 -9.01 -1.76
N GLN A 44 15.37 -9.62 -1.44
CA GLN A 44 16.33 -10.09 -2.45
C GLN A 44 15.84 -11.32 -3.21
N ASP A 45 14.98 -12.13 -2.60
CA ASP A 45 14.40 -13.32 -3.24
C ASP A 45 13.19 -12.91 -4.09
N GLU A 46 13.31 -13.06 -5.41
CA GLU A 46 12.26 -12.69 -6.37
C GLU A 46 10.94 -13.45 -6.17
N ALA A 47 10.98 -14.69 -5.64
CA ALA A 47 9.77 -15.44 -5.36
C ALA A 47 9.05 -14.89 -4.12
N LEU A 48 9.82 -14.54 -3.07
CA LEU A 48 9.27 -13.88 -1.88
C LEU A 48 8.78 -12.46 -2.20
N GLN A 49 9.51 -11.71 -3.04
CA GLN A 49 9.11 -10.38 -3.47
C GLN A 49 7.78 -10.41 -4.22
N ARG A 50 7.64 -11.33 -5.19
CA ARG A 50 6.36 -11.53 -5.90
C ARG A 50 5.26 -12.01 -4.97
N GLY A 51 5.54 -12.94 -4.07
CA GLY A 51 4.57 -13.42 -3.08
C GLY A 51 4.07 -12.29 -2.17
N PHE A 52 4.95 -11.38 -1.78
CA PHE A 52 4.62 -10.19 -1.02
C PHE A 52 3.70 -9.25 -1.82
N LEU A 53 4.04 -8.92 -3.07
CA LEU A 53 3.24 -8.04 -3.93
C LEU A 53 1.87 -8.64 -4.30
N LEU A 54 1.74 -9.96 -4.35
CA LEU A 54 0.49 -10.67 -4.62
C LEU A 54 -0.38 -10.89 -3.38
N ALA A 55 0.10 -10.56 -2.18
CA ALA A 55 -0.71 -10.67 -0.97
C ALA A 55 -1.95 -9.78 -1.11
N GLN A 56 -3.14 -10.33 -0.81
CA GLN A 56 -4.43 -9.68 -1.10
C GLN A 56 -4.51 -8.22 -0.60
N GLN A 57 -4.01 -7.93 0.60
CA GLN A 57 -4.05 -6.58 1.19
C GLN A 57 -3.13 -5.61 0.45
N ILE A 58 -1.98 -6.09 -0.03
CA ILE A 58 -1.02 -5.30 -0.80
C ILE A 58 -1.57 -5.05 -2.20
N HIS A 59 -2.04 -6.11 -2.87
CA HIS A 59 -2.64 -5.99 -4.18
C HIS A 59 -3.81 -5.00 -4.19
N TYR A 60 -4.69 -5.06 -3.17
CA TYR A 60 -5.77 -4.10 -2.99
C TYR A 60 -5.31 -2.64 -2.91
N VAL A 61 -4.20 -2.37 -2.20
CA VAL A 61 -3.65 -1.01 -2.11
C VAL A 61 -3.06 -0.54 -3.44
N LEU A 62 -2.44 -1.46 -4.20
CA LEU A 62 -1.82 -1.15 -5.49
C LEU A 62 -2.84 -0.95 -6.63
N GLU A 63 -4.08 -1.39 -6.47
CA GLU A 63 -5.15 -1.22 -7.45
C GLU A 63 -5.99 0.06 -7.25
N ARG A 64 -5.62 0.92 -6.30
CA ARG A 64 -6.40 2.10 -5.89
C ARG A 64 -5.96 3.41 -6.52
#